data_AF-A0A815WDZ7-F1
#
_entry.id   AF-A0A815WDZ7-F1
#
_cell.length_a   1.000
_cell.length_b   1.000
_cell.length_c   1.000
_cell.angle_alpha   90.00
_cell.angle_beta   90.00
_cell.angle_gamma   90.00
#
_symmetry.space_group_name_H-M   'P 1'
#
loop_
_entity.id
_entity.type
_entity.pdbx_description
1 polymer ?
#
loop_
_entity_poly.entity_id
_entity_poly.type
_entity_poly.pdbx_seq_one_letter_code
_entity_poly.pdbx_strand_id
1 'polypeptide(L)'
;MEFVIVETTDVENSRYLLVLEPKSGPLEKGLTQLLLILKSIWDINNDKKIVYGFLTTGINWQLITYDGESWKLSESSIVLLENMEKQEDRWLKNNTQILDVIYSILSSI
;
A
#
# COMPACT_ATOMS: atom_id res chain seq x y z
N MET A 1 -0.26 10.73 -11.49
CA MET A 1 -0.56 10.13 -10.18
C MET A 1 -0.74 8.66 -10.47
N GLU A 2 0.22 7.86 -10.06
CA GLU A 2 0.23 6.43 -10.36
C GLU A 2 -0.03 5.71 -9.05
N PHE A 3 -0.99 4.80 -9.09
CA PHE A 3 -1.27 3.90 -8.00
C PHE A 3 -1.28 2.49 -8.57
N VAL A 4 -0.73 1.55 -7.82
CA VAL A 4 -1.06 0.15 -8.03
C VAL A 4 -2.13 -0.17 -7.00
N ILE A 5 -3.28 -0.59 -7.49
CA ILE A 5 -4.31 -1.26 -6.71
C ILE A 5 -4.17 -2.73 -7.06
N VAL A 6 -3.64 -3.53 -6.15
CA VAL A 6 -3.74 -4.99 -6.29
C VAL A 6 -4.83 -5.48 -5.38
N GLU A 7 -5.86 -6.06 -5.99
CA GLU A 7 -6.86 -6.85 -5.32
C GLU A 7 -6.46 -8.32 -5.46
N THR A 8 -6.02 -8.93 -4.36
CA THR A 8 -5.85 -10.39 -4.29
C THR A 8 -6.98 -10.97 -3.45
N THR A 9 -7.60 -12.02 -3.96
CA THR A 9 -8.64 -12.78 -3.27
C THR A 9 -8.18 -14.22 -3.21
N ASP A 10 -7.60 -14.68 -2.09
CA ASP A 10 -7.54 -16.13 -1.89
C ASP A 10 -7.50 -16.70 -0.44
N VAL A 11 -8.08 -17.91 -0.39
CA VAL A 11 -8.26 -19.02 0.58
C VAL A 11 -8.59 -18.75 2.05
N GLU A 12 -7.91 -17.84 2.77
CA GLU A 12 -8.01 -17.76 4.25
C GLU A 12 -8.71 -16.50 4.76
N ASN A 13 -9.81 -16.12 4.10
CA ASN A 13 -10.68 -15.02 4.49
C ASN A 13 -10.09 -13.60 4.45
N SER A 14 -8.81 -13.38 4.16
CA SER A 14 -8.22 -12.03 4.11
C SER A 14 -8.20 -11.47 2.70
N ARG A 15 -8.85 -10.32 2.46
CA ARG A 15 -8.70 -9.57 1.20
C ARG A 15 -7.60 -8.55 1.38
N TYR A 16 -6.51 -8.70 0.64
CA TYR A 16 -5.44 -7.71 0.64
C TYR A 16 -5.66 -6.76 -0.52
N LEU A 17 -5.86 -5.48 -0.18
CA LEU A 17 -5.87 -4.41 -1.14
C LEU A 17 -4.58 -3.60 -0.99
N LEU A 18 -3.61 -3.88 -1.83
CA LEU A 18 -2.40 -3.09 -1.85
C LEU A 18 -2.66 -1.83 -2.67
N VAL A 19 -2.81 -0.69 -2.01
CA VAL A 19 -2.88 0.63 -2.65
C VAL A 19 -1.59 1.37 -2.36
N LEU A 20 -0.70 1.45 -3.34
CA LEU A 20 0.58 2.16 -3.19
C LEU A 20 0.53 3.45 -3.99
N GLU A 21 0.75 4.57 -3.32
CA GLU A 21 0.92 5.86 -3.98
C GLU A 21 2.34 6.36 -3.74
N PRO A 22 3.26 6.18 -4.71
CA PRO A 22 4.61 6.63 -4.53
C PRO A 22 4.69 8.14 -4.82
N LYS A 23 5.01 8.93 -3.78
CA LYS A 23 5.04 10.40 -3.84
C LYS A 23 6.46 10.93 -3.81
N SER A 24 6.69 12.02 -4.54
CA SER A 24 7.86 12.88 -4.38
C SER A 24 7.64 13.98 -3.32
N GLY A 25 6.71 13.78 -2.38
CA GLY A 25 6.25 14.79 -1.42
C GLY A 25 5.68 14.17 -0.14
N PRO A 26 5.13 14.97 0.81
CA PRO A 26 4.73 14.52 2.14
C PRO A 26 3.66 13.41 2.10
N LEU A 27 3.83 12.39 2.94
CA LEU A 27 2.93 11.24 3.11
C LEU A 27 1.46 11.63 3.34
N GLU A 28 1.25 12.75 4.03
CA GLU A 28 -0.06 13.32 4.37
C GLU A 28 -0.95 13.55 3.14
N LYS A 29 -0.36 13.88 1.98
CA LYS A 29 -1.13 14.11 0.74
C LYS A 29 -1.63 12.82 0.09
N GLY A 30 -1.03 11.67 0.38
CA GLY A 30 -1.49 10.37 -0.13
C GLY A 30 -2.44 9.65 0.82
N LEU A 31 -2.35 9.95 2.12
CA LEU A 31 -3.20 9.38 3.15
C LEU A 31 -4.70 9.58 2.85
N THR A 32 -5.13 10.80 2.53
CA THR A 32 -6.56 11.07 2.28
C THR A 32 -7.13 10.20 1.16
N GLN A 33 -6.38 10.02 0.06
CA GLN A 33 -6.86 9.21 -1.07
C GLN A 33 -6.89 7.73 -0.73
N LEU A 34 -5.86 7.23 -0.05
CA LEU A 34 -5.81 5.85 0.45
C LEU A 34 -7.02 5.55 1.34
N LEU A 35 -7.33 6.44 2.30
CA LEU A 35 -8.48 6.27 3.20
C LEU A 35 -9.81 6.25 2.43
N LEU A 36 -10.00 7.12 1.43
CA LEU A 36 -11.21 7.13 0.61
C LEU A 36 -11.38 5.83 -0.19
N ILE A 37 -10.29 5.28 -0.73
CA ILE A 37 -10.32 4.01 -1.48
C ILE A 37 -10.67 2.86 -0.54
N LEU A 38 -9.99 2.76 0.61
CA LEU A 38 -10.26 1.71 1.60
C LEU A 38 -11.71 1.75 2.09
N LYS A 39 -12.24 2.95 2.37
CA LYS A 39 -13.64 3.11 2.77
C LYS A 39 -14.59 2.65 1.65
N SER A 40 -14.35 3.09 0.42
CA SER A 40 -15.18 2.71 -0.73
C SER A 40 -15.22 1.18 -0.92
N ILE A 41 -14.09 0.52 -0.73
CA ILE A 41 -13.98 -0.93 -0.86
C ILE A 41 -14.69 -1.66 0.27
N TRP A 42 -14.61 -1.15 1.50
CA TRP A 42 -15.40 -1.70 2.60
C TRP A 42 -16.90 -1.51 2.33
N ASP A 43 -17.34 -0.32 1.90
CA ASP A 43 -18.75 0.01 1.65
C ASP A 43 -19.36 -0.84 0.50
N ILE A 44 -18.58 -1.20 -0.52
CA ILE A 44 -19.02 -2.02 -1.66
C ILE A 44 -19.05 -3.53 -1.30
N ASN A 45 -18.27 -3.95 -0.30
CA ASN A 45 -18.12 -5.35 0.06
C ASN A 45 -19.09 -5.78 1.18
N ASN A 46 -19.99 -6.70 0.85
CA ASN A 46 -21.04 -7.17 1.76
C ASN A 46 -20.55 -8.12 2.87
N ASP A 47 -19.28 -8.54 2.87
CA ASP A 47 -18.73 -9.48 3.85
C ASP A 47 -18.23 -8.82 5.13
N LYS A 48 -18.24 -7.48 5.20
CA LYS A 48 -17.82 -6.67 6.36
C LYS A 48 -16.44 -7.04 6.90
N LYS A 49 -15.55 -7.51 6.04
CA LYS A 49 -14.20 -7.87 6.43
C LYS A 49 -13.30 -6.64 6.55
N ILE A 50 -12.24 -6.79 7.35
CA ILE A 50 -11.21 -5.77 7.47
C ILE A 50 -10.56 -5.56 6.10
N VAL A 51 -10.43 -4.30 5.70
CA VAL A 51 -9.65 -3.90 4.53
C VAL A 51 -8.30 -3.37 4.98
N TYR A 52 -7.28 -3.66 4.18
CA TYR A 52 -5.88 -3.34 4.46
C TYR A 52 -5.36 -2.42 3.35
N GLY A 53 -4.45 -1.50 3.65
CA GLY A 53 -3.75 -0.68 2.68
C GLY A 53 -2.41 -0.19 3.21
N PHE A 54 -1.48 0.15 2.33
CA PHE A 54 -0.13 0.58 2.72
C PHE A 54 0.17 1.99 2.22
N LEU A 55 0.58 2.86 3.12
CA LEU A 55 1.12 4.17 2.76
C LEU A 55 2.65 4.06 2.66
N THR A 56 3.24 4.49 1.54
CA THR A 56 4.69 4.37 1.34
C THR A 56 5.35 5.59 0.70
N THR A 57 6.58 5.93 1.12
CA THR A 57 7.51 6.78 0.34
C THR A 57 8.51 5.95 -0.47
N GLY A 58 8.23 4.66 -0.60
CA GLY A 58 9.12 3.65 -1.11
C GLY A 58 9.94 2.92 -0.05
N ILE A 59 10.63 3.66 0.82
CA ILE A 59 11.45 3.07 1.91
C ILE A 59 10.66 2.95 3.21
N ASN A 60 9.87 3.97 3.54
CA ASN A 60 9.02 3.97 4.73
C ASN A 60 7.64 3.43 4.36
N TRP A 61 7.14 2.50 5.16
CA TRP A 61 5.88 1.81 4.96
C TRP A 61 5.04 1.90 6.22
N GLN A 62 3.75 2.12 6.06
CA GLN A 62 2.80 2.09 7.15
C GLN A 62 1.55 1.35 6.73
N LEU A 63 1.15 0.35 7.52
CA LEU A 63 -0.10 -0.38 7.31
C LEU A 63 -1.26 0.44 7.88
N ILE A 64 -2.33 0.52 7.12
CA ILE A 64 -3.61 1.08 7.51
C ILE A 64 -4.66 -0.02 7.39
N THR A 65 -5.48 -0.19 8.42
CA THR A 65 -6.63 -1.11 8.39
C THR A 65 -7.93 -0.40 8.72
N TYR A 66 -9.03 -0.87 8.14
CA TYR A 66 -10.38 -0.38 8.42
C TYR A 66 -11.35 -1.54 8.56
N ASP A 67 -12.11 -1.54 9.66
CA ASP A 67 -13.10 -2.57 10.00
C ASP A 67 -14.55 -2.12 9.74
N GLY A 68 -14.75 -0.89 9.26
CA GLY A 68 -16.06 -0.26 9.09
C GLY A 68 -16.37 0.80 10.13
N GLU A 69 -15.71 0.78 11.29
CA GLU A 69 -15.94 1.70 12.39
C GLU A 69 -14.70 2.53 12.71
N SER A 70 -13.53 1.90 12.68
CA SER A 70 -12.28 2.48 13.17
C SER A 70 -11.12 2.28 12.20
N TRP A 71 -10.27 3.29 12.11
CA TRP A 71 -8.98 3.21 11.42
C TRP A 71 -7.90 2.81 12.42
N LYS A 72 -7.04 1.86 12.03
CA LYS A 72 -5.80 1.56 12.78
C LYS A 72 -4.61 1.77 11.87
N LEU A 73 -3.57 2.38 12.42
CA LEU A 73 -2.29 2.58 11.76
C LEU A 73 -1.25 1.77 12.53
N SER A 74 -0.40 1.04 11.80
CA SER A 74 0.79 0.44 12.40
C SER A 74 1.84 1.50 12.72
N GLU A 75 2.87 1.10 13.47
CA GLU A 75 4.12 1.84 13.46
C GLU A 75 4.70 1.86 12.04
N SER A 76 5.40 2.96 11.71
CA SER A 76 6.14 3.05 10.45
C SER A 76 7.29 2.05 10.48
N SER A 77 7.41 1.26 9.42
CA SER A 77 8.45 0.28 9.24
C SER A 77 9.29 0.63 8.01
N ILE A 78 10.60 0.40 8.09
CA ILE A 78 11.48 0.53 6.94
C ILE A 78 11.49 -0.80 6.19
N VAL A 79 11.16 -0.78 4.90
CA VAL A 79 11.26 -1.94 4.02
C VAL A 79 12.40 -1.68 3.04
N LEU A 80 13.47 -2.47 3.14
CA LEU A 80 14.61 -2.39 2.23
C LEU A 80 14.55 -3.55 1.24
N LEU A 81 14.54 -3.22 -0.05
CA LEU A 81 14.62 -4.18 -1.15
C LEU A 81 16.06 -4.24 -1.68
N GLU A 82 16.73 -5.38 -1.49
CA GLU A 82 18.14 -5.60 -1.90
C GLU A 82 19.06 -4.37 -1.69
N ASN A 83 19.58 -3.80 -2.80
CA ASN A 83 20.55 -2.72 -2.80
C ASN A 83 19.92 -1.33 -2.55
N MET A 84 18.70 -1.27 -2.06
CA MET A 84 17.98 -0.02 -1.78
C MET A 84 18.74 0.88 -0.81
N GLU A 85 19.36 0.31 0.23
CA GLU A 85 20.22 1.05 1.17
C GLU A 85 21.43 1.72 0.47
N LYS A 86 21.96 1.08 -0.58
CA LYS A 86 23.13 1.56 -1.33
C LYS A 86 22.77 2.47 -2.52
N GLN A 87 21.49 2.52 -2.89
CA GLN A 87 21.00 3.22 -4.07
C GLN A 87 19.75 4.04 -3.74
N GLU A 88 19.60 4.49 -2.50
CA GLU A 88 18.41 5.20 -1.99
C GLU A 88 17.97 6.32 -2.93
N ASP A 89 18.90 7.19 -3.35
CA ASP A 89 18.61 8.28 -4.28
C ASP A 89 18.00 7.79 -5.61
N ARG A 90 18.45 6.65 -6.14
CA ARG A 90 17.91 6.07 -7.37
C ARG A 90 16.49 5.55 -7.15
N TRP A 91 16.27 4.86 -6.03
CA TRP A 91 14.98 4.28 -5.66
C TRP A 91 13.94 5.36 -5.35
N LEU A 92 14.33 6.44 -4.65
CA LEU A 92 13.46 7.59 -4.34
C LEU A 92 13.22 8.49 -5.57
N LYS A 93 14.16 8.53 -6.52
CA LYS A 93 13.99 9.30 -7.76
C LYS A 93 13.04 8.62 -8.74
N ASN A 94 13.06 7.29 -8.80
CA ASN A 94 12.19 6.47 -9.64
C ASN A 94 11.23 5.63 -8.79
N ASN A 95 10.36 6.34 -8.10
CA ASN A 95 9.25 5.89 -7.27
C ASN A 95 8.36 4.76 -7.86
N THR A 96 8.41 4.53 -9.17
CA THR A 96 7.69 3.45 -9.86
C THR A 96 8.38 2.08 -9.73
N GLN A 97 9.68 2.03 -9.43
CA GLN A 97 10.42 0.75 -9.33
C GLN A 97 9.85 -0.18 -8.25
N ILE A 98 9.28 0.40 -7.19
CA ILE A 98 8.66 -0.36 -6.11
C ILE A 98 7.32 -0.94 -6.56
N LEU A 99 6.59 -0.18 -7.37
CA LEU A 99 5.37 -0.67 -8.02
C LEU A 99 5.71 -1.82 -8.96
N ASP A 100 6.76 -1.69 -9.77
CA ASP A 100 7.23 -2.74 -10.69
C ASP A 100 7.66 -4.01 -9.95
N VAL A 101 8.41 -3.88 -8.85
CA VAL A 101 8.83 -5.02 -8.02
C VAL A 101 7.62 -5.73 -7.43
N ILE A 102 6.67 -4.99 -6.86
CA ILE A 102 5.53 -5.62 -6.21
C ILE A 102 4.58 -6.22 -7.23
N TYR A 103 4.38 -5.57 -8.38
CA TYR A 103 3.67 -6.17 -9.49
C TYR A 103 4.36 -7.46 -9.96
N SER A 104 5.70 -7.48 -10.05
CA SER A 104 6.47 -8.68 -10.40
C SER A 104 6.34 -9.80 -9.37
N ILE A 105 6.35 -9.49 -8.06
CA ILE A 105 6.16 -10.50 -7.01
C ILE A 105 4.74 -11.06 -7.08
N LEU A 106 3.74 -10.19 -7.13
CA LEU A 106 2.33 -10.61 -7.11
C LEU A 106 1.91 -11.34 -8.38
N SER A 107 2.50 -11.02 -9.53
CA SER A 107 2.27 -11.78 -10.78
C SER A 107 2.99 -13.13 -10.83
N SER A 108 3.87 -13.42 -9.88
CA SER A 108 4.58 -14.70 -9.76
C SER A 108 3.96 -15.69 -8.77
N ILE A 109 2.94 -15.23 -8.02
CA ILE A 109 2.14 -16.03 -7.07
C ILE A 109 0.87 -16.48 -7.78
#